data_AF-A0A0G0ER12-F1
#
_entry.id   AF-A0A0G0ER12-F1
#
_cell.length_a   1.000
_cell.length_b   1.000
_cell.length_c   1.000
_cell.angle_alpha   90.00
_cell.angle_beta   90.00
_cell.angle_gamma   90.00
#
_symmetry.space_group_name_H-M   'P 1'
#
loop_
_entity.id
_entity.type
_entity.pdbx_description
1 polymer ?
#
loop_
_entity_poly.entity_id
_entity_poly.type
_entity_poly.pdbx_seq_one_letter_code
_entity_poly.pdbx_strand_id
1 'polypeptide(L)'
;MPKTLFGKLSVIFITAFFIFIVVFSFFAAFGQKGGEESFFDNLYLAIPILLAGVSGVTSFITGLICLIKNREDRGPLVAISTAIGFVVTFFMLGEILFPH
;
A
#
# COMPACT_ATOMS: atom_id res chain seq x y z
N MET A 1 -3.50 10.97 -17.04
CA MET A 1 -4.29 10.02 -16.22
C MET A 1 -4.42 8.70 -16.97
N PRO A 2 -4.34 7.54 -16.30
CA PRO A 2 -4.55 6.23 -16.93
C PRO A 2 -5.97 6.09 -17.46
N LYS A 3 -6.11 5.46 -18.63
CA LYS A 3 -7.37 5.27 -19.35
C LYS A 3 -8.01 3.91 -19.06
N THR A 4 -7.20 2.88 -18.86
CA THR A 4 -7.57 1.50 -18.51
C THR A 4 -7.94 1.36 -17.04
N LEU A 5 -8.79 0.38 -16.75
CA LEU A 5 -9.25 0.07 -15.40
C LEU A 5 -8.07 -0.26 -14.47
N PHE A 6 -7.11 -1.07 -14.93
CA PHE A 6 -5.96 -1.48 -14.11
C PHE A 6 -5.02 -0.32 -13.79
N GLY A 7 -4.76 0.57 -14.75
CA GLY A 7 -3.97 1.76 -14.50
C GLY A 7 -4.62 2.69 -13.49
N LYS A 8 -5.95 2.89 -13.58
CA LYS A 8 -6.71 3.68 -12.58
C LYS A 8 -6.68 3.03 -11.21
N LEU A 9 -6.91 1.72 -11.12
CA LEU A 9 -6.88 1.00 -9.85
C LEU A 9 -5.50 1.09 -9.18
N SER A 10 -4.40 0.94 -9.92
CA SER A 10 -3.06 1.09 -9.35
C SER A 10 -2.86 2.47 -8.70
N VAL A 11 -3.27 3.54 -9.40
CA VAL A 11 -3.18 4.90 -8.87
C VAL A 11 -4.12 5.12 -7.66
N ILE A 12 -5.32 4.56 -7.68
CA ILE A 12 -6.26 4.65 -6.56
C ILE A 12 -5.69 3.91 -5.33
N PHE A 13 -5.18 2.70 -5.51
CA PHE A 13 -4.63 1.90 -4.42
C PHE A 13 -3.37 2.52 -3.83
N ILE A 14 -2.48 3.10 -4.64
CA ILE A 14 -1.32 3.80 -4.06
C ILE A 14 -1.74 5.08 -3.32
N THR A 15 -2.78 5.76 -3.79
CA THR A 15 -3.33 6.93 -3.08
C THR A 15 -3.96 6.50 -1.76
N ALA A 16 -4.72 5.41 -1.75
CA ALA A 16 -5.30 4.84 -0.54
C ALA A 16 -4.22 4.41 0.46
N PHE A 17 -3.11 3.82 -0.01
CA PHE A 17 -1.96 3.50 0.84
C PHE A 17 -1.47 4.72 1.62
N PHE A 18 -1.21 5.85 0.96
CA PHE A 18 -0.75 7.06 1.64
C PHE A 18 -1.80 7.60 2.62
N ILE A 19 -3.09 7.54 2.26
CA ILE A 19 -4.17 7.95 3.18
C ILE A 19 -4.16 7.09 4.44
N PHE A 20 -4.05 5.77 4.31
CA PHE A 20 -4.03 4.87 5.46
C PHE A 20 -2.79 5.06 6.34
N ILE A 21 -1.62 5.34 5.74
CA ILE A 21 -0.41 5.70 6.49
C ILE A 21 -0.64 6.99 7.28
N VAL A 22 -1.23 8.02 6.68
CA VAL A 22 -1.55 9.27 7.38
C VAL A 22 -2.52 9.03 8.53
N VAL A 23 -3.55 8.20 8.34
CA VAL A 23 -4.51 7.83 9.38
C VAL A 23 -3.81 7.07 10.52
N PHE A 24 -2.94 6.11 10.20
CA PHE A 24 -2.12 5.41 11.19
C PHE A 24 -1.25 6.38 12.00
N SER A 25 -0.52 7.26 11.31
CA SER A 25 0.34 8.26 11.94
C SER A 25 -0.46 9.24 12.79
N PHE A 26 -1.68 9.60 12.38
CA PHE A 26 -2.59 10.41 13.16
C PHE A 26 -2.92 9.70 14.47
N PHE A 27 -3.41 8.46 14.44
CA PHE A 27 -3.71 7.73 15.69
C PHE A 27 -2.48 7.56 16.59
N ALA A 28 -1.33 7.23 16.02
CA ALA A 28 -0.07 7.12 16.75
C ALA A 28 0.33 8.45 17.42
N ALA A 29 0.16 9.58 16.72
CA ALA A 29 0.44 10.91 17.26
C ALA A 29 -0.49 11.30 18.43
N PHE A 30 -1.71 10.75 18.47
CA PHE A 30 -2.66 10.91 19.59
C PHE A 30 -2.38 9.96 20.76
N GLY A 31 -1.21 9.30 20.77
CA GLY A 31 -0.76 8.45 21.87
C GLY A 31 -1.31 7.03 21.84
N GLN A 32 -1.96 6.63 20.74
CA GLN A 32 -2.27 5.22 20.54
C GLN A 32 -0.98 4.42 20.42
N LYS A 33 -0.87 3.36 21.21
CA LYS A 33 0.22 2.37 21.15
C LYS A 33 -0.36 1.00 20.87
N GLY A 34 0.41 0.14 20.21
CA GLY A 34 0.02 -1.23 19.89
C GLY A 34 1.25 -2.11 19.73
N GLY A 35 1.06 -3.43 19.79
CA GLY A 35 2.14 -4.41 19.69
C GLY A 35 2.82 -4.76 21.02
N GLU A 36 2.16 -4.51 22.16
CA GLU A 36 2.71 -4.87 23.49
C GLU A 36 2.41 -6.33 23.87
N GLU A 37 1.16 -6.81 23.69
CA GLU A 37 0.78 -8.22 23.92
C GLU A 37 0.44 -8.95 22.61
N SER A 38 -0.12 -8.23 21.63
CA SER A 38 -0.49 -8.73 20.31
C SER A 38 -0.54 -7.62 19.25
N PHE A 39 -0.40 -8.03 17.99
CA PHE A 39 -0.54 -7.14 16.84
C PHE A 39 -1.93 -6.48 16.75
N PHE A 40 -2.97 -7.15 17.25
CA PHE A 40 -4.36 -6.67 17.20
C PHE A 40 -4.83 -5.97 18.48
N ASP A 41 -3.94 -5.71 19.45
CA ASP A 41 -4.31 -5.05 20.72
C ASP A 41 -4.95 -3.68 20.50
N ASN A 42 -4.49 -2.97 19.47
CA ASN A 42 -5.00 -1.67 19.12
C ASN A 42 -5.54 -1.67 17.69
N LEU A 43 -6.83 -1.93 17.55
CA LEU A 43 -7.50 -1.95 16.26
C LEU A 43 -7.46 -0.59 15.53
N TYR A 44 -7.37 0.53 16.25
CA TYR A 44 -7.22 1.85 15.64
C TYR A 44 -5.88 2.00 14.90
N LEU A 45 -4.87 1.22 15.27
CA LEU A 45 -3.57 1.17 14.59
C LEU A 45 -3.48 -0.02 13.63
N ALA A 46 -3.95 -1.20 14.05
CA ALA A 46 -3.87 -2.42 13.27
C ALA A 46 -4.68 -2.34 11.97
N ILE A 47 -5.89 -1.76 11.99
CA ILE A 47 -6.74 -1.68 10.79
C ILE A 47 -6.09 -0.77 9.72
N PRO A 48 -5.70 0.48 10.02
CA PRO A 48 -5.06 1.33 9.02
C PRO A 48 -3.77 0.74 8.44
N ILE A 49 -2.89 0.14 9.26
CA ILE A 49 -1.62 -0.40 8.76
C ILE A 49 -1.84 -1.64 7.87
N LEU A 50 -2.81 -2.50 8.21
CA LEU A 50 -3.19 -3.64 7.36
C LEU A 50 -3.79 -3.18 6.03
N LEU A 51 -4.70 -2.20 6.08
CA LEU A 51 -5.29 -1.62 4.86
C LEU A 51 -4.24 -0.92 3.99
N ALA A 52 -3.25 -0.27 4.61
CA ALA A 52 -2.10 0.28 3.89
C ALA A 52 -1.33 -0.84 3.18
N GLY A 53 -0.95 -1.91 3.89
CA GLY A 53 -0.26 -3.06 3.31
C GLY A 53 -1.00 -3.66 2.10
N VAL A 54 -2.29 -3.98 2.28
CA VAL A 54 -3.13 -4.53 1.20
C VAL A 54 -3.22 -3.56 0.01
N SER A 55 -3.36 -2.26 0.26
CA SER A 55 -3.40 -1.24 -0.80
C SER A 55 -2.07 -1.15 -1.55
N GLY A 56 -0.94 -1.23 -0.86
CA GLY A 56 0.38 -1.23 -1.49
C GLY A 56 0.60 -2.44 -2.41
N VAL A 57 0.26 -3.64 -1.92
CA VAL A 57 0.39 -4.89 -2.68
C VAL A 57 -0.55 -4.90 -3.89
N THR A 58 -1.81 -4.51 -3.71
CA THR A 58 -2.77 -4.44 -4.83
C THR A 58 -2.39 -3.37 -5.86
N SER A 59 -1.83 -2.24 -5.43
CA SER A 59 -1.25 -1.24 -6.34
C SER A 59 -0.12 -1.82 -7.20
N PHE A 60 0.78 -2.60 -6.59
CA PHE A 60 1.86 -3.26 -7.30
C PHE A 60 1.35 -4.25 -8.35
N ILE A 61 0.45 -5.16 -7.95
CA ILE A 61 -0.08 -6.19 -8.85
C ILE A 61 -0.83 -5.55 -10.02
N THR A 62 -1.75 -4.62 -9.74
CA THR A 62 -2.54 -3.96 -10.79
C THR A 62 -1.68 -3.09 -11.70
N GLY A 63 -0.67 -2.41 -11.14
CA GLY A 63 0.29 -1.60 -11.88
C GLY A 63 1.19 -2.44 -12.78
N LEU A 64 1.70 -3.57 -12.27
CA LEU A 64 2.51 -4.52 -13.03
C LEU A 64 1.73 -5.14 -14.19
N ILE A 65 0.48 -5.56 -13.94
CA ILE A 65 -0.42 -6.06 -14.99
C ILE A 65 -0.61 -4.99 -16.07
N CYS A 66 -0.83 -3.74 -15.67
CA CYS A 66 -0.99 -2.62 -16.60
C CYS A 66 0.27 -2.40 -17.45
N LEU A 67 1.46 -2.39 -16.84
CA LEU A 67 2.73 -2.19 -17.56
C LEU A 67 3.02 -3.31 -18.58
N ILE A 68 2.76 -4.56 -18.20
CA ILE A 68 3.02 -5.72 -19.07
C ILE A 68 2.00 -5.79 -20.20
N LYS A 69 0.70 -5.69 -19.88
CA LYS A 69 -0.40 -6.04 -20.80
C LYS A 69 -0.98 -4.85 -21.57
N ASN A 70 -0.97 -3.64 -21.01
CA ASN A 70 -1.65 -2.48 -21.57
C ASN A 70 -0.65 -1.41 -22.03
N ARG A 71 -0.25 -1.44 -23.32
CA ARG A 71 0.73 -0.48 -23.85
C ARG A 71 0.25 0.99 -23.80
N GLU A 72 -1.06 1.24 -23.84
CA GLU A 72 -1.63 2.59 -23.84
C GLU A 72 -1.47 3.34 -22.51
N ASP A 73 -1.31 2.61 -21.40
CA ASP A 73 -1.33 3.15 -20.05
C ASP A 73 0.00 3.06 -19.31
N ARG A 74 1.09 2.86 -20.07
CA ARG A 74 2.48 2.93 -19.57
C ARG A 74 2.90 4.37 -19.26
N GLY A 75 2.02 5.13 -18.62
CA GLY A 75 2.28 6.49 -18.19
C GLY A 75 3.19 6.50 -16.94
N PRO A 76 3.91 7.61 -16.71
CA PRO A 76 4.81 7.75 -15.57
C PRO A 76 4.09 7.55 -14.21
N LEU A 77 2.81 7.92 -14.10
CA LEU A 77 2.02 7.72 -12.87
C LEU A 77 1.88 6.23 -12.51
N VAL A 78 1.60 5.37 -13.49
CA VAL A 78 1.44 3.93 -13.26
C VAL A 78 2.79 3.29 -12.94
N ALA A 79 3.86 3.74 -13.60
CA ALA A 79 5.21 3.29 -13.28
C ALA A 79 5.61 3.65 -11.84
N ILE A 80 5.34 4.89 -11.41
CA ILE A 80 5.60 5.36 -10.04
C ILE A 80 4.74 4.60 -9.03
N SER A 81 3.44 4.43 -9.27
CA SER A 81 2.55 3.67 -8.36
C SER A 81 2.96 2.21 -8.23
N THR A 82 3.42 1.60 -9.32
CA THR A 82 3.96 0.24 -9.33
C THR A 82 5.27 0.16 -8.54
N ALA A 83 6.20 1.10 -8.76
CA ALA A 83 7.48 1.12 -8.05
C ALA A 83 7.30 1.32 -6.54
N ILE A 84 6.43 2.24 -6.12
CA ILE A 84 6.12 2.43 -4.70
C ILE A 84 5.45 1.17 -4.13
N GLY A 85 4.46 0.61 -4.84
CA GLY A 85 3.80 -0.63 -4.42
C GLY A 85 4.79 -1.80 -4.29
N PHE A 86 5.80 -1.88 -5.16
CA PHE A 86 6.87 -2.87 -5.08
C PHE A 86 7.68 -2.71 -3.79
N VAL A 87 8.10 -1.47 -3.46
CA VAL A 87 8.81 -1.18 -2.20
C VAL A 87 7.99 -1.58 -0.99
N VAL A 88 6.68 -1.24 -0.97
CA VAL A 88 5.78 -1.63 0.12
C VAL A 88 5.68 -3.15 0.24
N THR A 89 5.51 -3.85 -0.88
CA THR A 89 5.43 -5.31 -0.91
C THR A 89 6.73 -5.95 -0.41
N PHE A 90 7.88 -5.39 -0.82
CA PHE A 90 9.19 -5.86 -0.37
C PHE A 90 9.37 -5.67 1.13
N PHE A 91 8.97 -4.52 1.67
CA PHE A 91 9.03 -4.26 3.11
C PHE A 91 8.14 -5.24 3.89
N MET A 92 6.90 -5.45 3.42
CA MET A 92 5.96 -6.38 4.05
C MET A 92 6.47 -7.83 4.02
N LEU A 93 7.12 -8.25 2.93
CA LEU A 93 7.78 -9.56 2.86
C LEU A 93 8.95 -9.65 3.84
N GLY A 94 9.73 -8.58 4.00
CA GLY A 94 10.79 -8.49 4.98
C GLY A 94 10.29 -8.73 6.40
N GLU A 95 9.22 -8.03 6.79
CA GLU A 95 8.57 -8.19 8.11
C GLU A 95 8.03 -9.61 8.35
N ILE A 96 7.46 -10.25 7.31
CA ILE A 96 6.92 -11.61 7.44
C ILE A 96 8.06 -12.65 7.56
N LEU A 97 9.13 -12.50 6.79
CA LEU A 97 10.22 -13.47 6.74
C LEU A 97 11.20 -13.29 7.92
N PHE A 98 11.40 -12.06 8.36
CA PHE A 98 12.33 -11.68 9.42
C PHE A 98 11.63 -10.68 10.35
N PRO A 99 10.68 -11.14 11.18
CA PRO A 99 10.02 -10.26 12.14
C PRO A 99 11.06 -9.67 13.09
N HIS A 100 10.98 -8.36 13.33
CA HIS A 100 11.84 -7.63 14.26
C HIS A 100 11.02 -6.99 15.37
#